data_AF-A0A2P7TTI8-F1
#
_entry.id   AF-A0A2P7TTI8-F1
#
_cell.length_a   1.000
_cell.length_b   1.000
_cell.length_c   1.000
_cell.angle_alpha   90.00
_cell.angle_beta   90.00
_cell.angle_gamma   90.00
#
_symmetry.space_group_name_H-M   'P 1'
#
loop_
_entity.id
_entity.type
_entity.pdbx_description
1 polymer ?
#
loop_
_entity_poly.entity_id
_entity_poly.type
_entity_poly.pdbx_seq_one_letter_code
_entity_poly.pdbx_strand_id
1 'polypeptide(L)'
;MFSNLGTTELLVFAIGAIIVIFILMRVARFFFRILFFVAVIAALFYFISGKSISSLFSTPTIEGIFEKTTFSNMYNNTCKGGTATDAKCACIVNVVYNDLKVKYTDAGIKDLDNNKMLLMVEVRSSVKKHAAEMEACLKQKGSEGLKFLEILQKMTKNPSATPNK
;
A
#
# COMPACT_ATOMS: atom_id res chain seq x y z
N MET A 1 2.75 39.06 -39.93
CA MET A 1 1.79 38.78 -41.03
C MET A 1 0.39 38.69 -40.43
N PHE A 2 -0.29 39.81 -40.26
CA PHE A 2 -1.73 39.84 -39.97
C PHE A 2 -2.35 40.77 -41.02
N SER A 3 -2.47 40.23 -42.22
CA SER A 3 -3.00 40.95 -43.37
C SER A 3 -4.53 40.91 -43.31
N ASN A 4 -5.17 42.07 -43.26
CA ASN A 4 -6.60 42.34 -43.54
C ASN A 4 -7.53 41.13 -43.40
N LEU A 5 -7.82 40.72 -42.16
CA LEU A 5 -8.96 39.85 -41.89
C LEU A 5 -10.22 40.65 -42.19
N GLY A 6 -11.01 40.19 -43.17
CA GLY A 6 -12.30 40.77 -43.47
C GLY A 6 -13.20 40.72 -42.24
N THR A 7 -14.05 41.72 -42.05
CA THR A 7 -14.95 41.83 -40.88
C THR A 7 -15.78 40.55 -40.67
N THR A 8 -16.07 39.82 -41.75
CA THR A 8 -16.73 38.51 -41.78
C THR A 8 -15.87 37.37 -41.20
N GLU A 9 -14.57 37.34 -41.46
CA GLU A 9 -13.67 36.29 -40.94
C GLU A 9 -13.46 36.45 -39.43
N LEU A 10 -13.34 37.70 -38.95
CA LEU A 10 -13.31 38.02 -37.53
C LEU A 10 -14.59 37.57 -36.80
N LEU A 11 -15.74 37.73 -37.45
CA LEU A 11 -17.04 37.34 -36.89
C LEU A 11 -17.18 35.82 -36.80
N VAL A 12 -16.73 35.09 -37.81
CA VAL A 12 -16.73 33.61 -37.81
C VAL A 12 -15.76 33.07 -36.74
N PHE A 13 -14.57 33.65 -36.60
CA PHE A 13 -13.64 33.27 -35.54
C PHE A 13 -14.19 33.54 -34.14
N ALA A 14 -14.87 34.67 -33.94
CA ALA A 14 -15.50 35.01 -32.66
C ALA A 14 -16.60 34.00 -32.28
N ILE A 15 -17.47 33.64 -33.23
CA ILE A 15 -18.51 32.63 -33.00
C ILE A 15 -17.89 31.25 -32.72
N GLY A 16 -16.87 30.86 -33.47
CA GLY A 16 -16.14 29.62 -33.26
C GLY A 16 -15.52 29.53 -31.86
N ALA A 17 -14.87 30.61 -31.40
CA ALA A 17 -14.28 30.68 -30.08
C ALA A 17 -15.34 30.57 -28.96
N ILE A 18 -16.49 31.22 -29.12
CA ILE A 18 -17.60 31.14 -28.15
C ILE A 18 -18.12 29.71 -28.03
N ILE A 19 -18.29 29.00 -29.15
CA ILE A 19 -18.76 27.61 -29.17
C ILE A 19 -17.74 26.69 -28.47
N VAL A 20 -16.45 26.84 -28.76
CA VAL A 20 -15.38 26.05 -28.12
C VAL A 20 -15.35 26.31 -26.62
N ILE A 21 -15.41 27.57 -26.19
CA ILE A 21 -15.44 27.94 -24.77
C ILE A 21 -16.69 27.35 -24.09
N PHE A 22 -17.84 27.36 -24.76
CA PHE A 22 -19.07 26.77 -24.23
C PHE A 22 -18.95 25.26 -24.02
N ILE A 23 -18.36 24.53 -24.98
CA ILE A 23 -18.10 23.09 -24.85
C ILE A 23 -17.12 22.82 -23.70
N LEU A 24 -16.03 23.58 -23.62
CA LEU A 24 -15.04 23.45 -22.54
C LEU A 24 -15.67 23.69 -21.15
N MET A 25 -16.49 24.73 -20.99
CA MET A 25 -17.21 24.99 -19.73
C MET A 25 -18.17 23.85 -19.37
N ARG A 26 -18.86 23.28 -20.36
CA ARG A 26 -19.79 22.17 -20.15
C ARG A 26 -19.08 20.90 -19.70
N VAL A 27 -17.96 20.58 -20.34
CA VAL A 27 -17.12 19.44 -20.00
C VAL A 27 -16.46 19.64 -18.63
N ALA A 28 -15.88 20.82 -18.38
CA ALA A 28 -15.28 21.15 -17.09
C ALA A 28 -16.27 21.00 -15.93
N ARG A 29 -17.53 21.47 -16.09
CA ARG A 29 -18.56 21.30 -15.06
C ARG A 29 -18.93 19.84 -14.81
N PHE A 30 -18.89 18.99 -15.83
CA PHE A 30 -19.13 17.55 -15.68
C PHE A 30 -17.97 16.85 -14.95
N PHE A 31 -16.74 17.11 -15.37
CA PHE A 31 -15.54 16.59 -14.70
C PHE A 31 -15.44 17.05 -13.25
N PHE A 32 -15.73 18.34 -12.98
CA PHE A 32 -15.70 18.90 -11.64
C PHE A 32 -16.75 18.26 -10.72
N ARG A 33 -17.95 17.96 -11.24
CA ARG A 33 -18.95 17.19 -10.49
C ARG A 33 -18.43 15.80 -10.12
N ILE A 34 -17.86 15.06 -11.07
CA ILE A 34 -17.32 13.72 -10.81
C ILE A 34 -16.19 13.79 -9.77
N LEU A 35 -15.23 14.70 -9.94
CA LEU A 35 -14.13 14.90 -8.99
C LEU A 35 -14.64 15.26 -7.60
N PHE A 36 -15.65 16.12 -7.51
CA PHE A 36 -16.26 16.48 -6.23
C PHE A 36 -16.92 15.28 -5.55
N PHE A 37 -17.67 14.45 -6.28
CA PHE A 37 -18.24 13.22 -5.72
C PHE A 37 -17.17 12.23 -5.25
N VAL A 38 -16.10 12.05 -6.01
CA VAL A 38 -14.96 11.20 -5.60
C VAL A 38 -14.31 11.75 -4.33
N ALA A 39 -14.10 13.07 -4.25
CA ALA A 39 -13.52 13.73 -3.08
C ALA A 39 -14.42 13.61 -1.84
N VAL A 40 -15.74 13.71 -2.00
CA VAL A 40 -16.71 13.53 -0.90
C VAL A 40 -16.71 12.08 -0.41
N ILE A 41 -16.72 11.09 -1.32
CA ILE A 41 -16.64 9.67 -0.94
C ILE A 41 -15.32 9.38 -0.21
N ALA A 42 -14.21 9.91 -0.71
CA ALA A 42 -12.90 9.85 -0.07
C ALA A 42 -12.91 10.45 1.36
N ALA A 43 -13.51 11.64 1.52
CA ALA A 43 -13.62 12.31 2.81
C ALA A 43 -14.51 11.55 3.79
N LEU A 44 -15.64 11.00 3.34
CA LEU A 44 -16.52 10.15 4.15
C LEU A 44 -15.79 8.87 4.60
N PHE A 45 -15.04 8.23 3.71
CA PHE A 45 -14.25 7.05 4.05
C PHE A 45 -13.18 7.37 5.10
N TYR A 46 -12.51 8.53 4.96
CA TYR A 46 -11.55 9.02 5.96
C TYR A 46 -12.20 9.30 7.31
N PHE A 47 -13.37 9.93 7.34
CA PHE A 47 -14.11 10.24 8.57
C PHE A 47 -14.55 8.97 9.33
N ILE A 48 -14.99 7.93 8.61
CA ILE A 48 -15.46 6.68 9.22
C ILE A 48 -14.28 5.80 9.67
N SER A 49 -13.24 5.70 8.83
CA SER A 49 -12.15 4.74 9.07
C SER A 49 -10.96 5.32 9.82
N GLY A 50 -10.86 6.65 9.95
CA GLY A 50 -9.71 7.35 10.54
C GLY A 50 -8.38 7.15 9.80
N LYS A 51 -8.39 6.39 8.70
CA LYS A 51 -7.23 6.02 7.89
C LYS A 51 -7.33 6.68 6.52
N SER A 52 -6.28 7.36 6.09
CA SER A 52 -6.18 7.93 4.74
C SER A 52 -6.12 6.81 3.68
N ILE A 53 -6.72 7.06 2.52
CA ILE A 53 -6.80 6.11 1.38
C ILE A 53 -5.40 5.65 0.93
N SER A 54 -4.37 6.46 1.18
CA SER A 54 -2.95 6.14 0.99
C SER A 54 -2.49 4.88 1.76
N SER A 55 -3.14 4.55 2.88
CA SER A 55 -2.91 3.30 3.62
C SER A 55 -3.44 2.06 2.90
N LEU A 56 -4.35 2.21 1.92
CA LEU A 56 -4.84 1.10 1.11
C LEU A 56 -3.90 0.77 -0.06
N PHE A 57 -3.12 1.76 -0.53
CA PHE A 57 -2.19 1.65 -1.67
C PHE A 57 -0.72 1.52 -1.27
N SER A 58 -0.40 1.62 0.02
CA SER A 58 0.92 1.26 0.52
C SER A 58 1.06 -0.25 0.46
N THR A 59 1.51 -0.82 -0.66
CA THR A 59 1.84 -2.24 -0.77
C THR A 59 2.84 -2.60 0.31
N PRO A 60 2.45 -3.35 1.34
CA PRO A 60 3.32 -3.59 2.48
C PRO A 60 4.30 -4.71 2.13
N THR A 61 5.47 -4.37 1.61
CA THR A 61 6.55 -5.36 1.39
C THR A 61 6.94 -5.98 2.73
N ILE A 62 7.02 -7.31 2.82
CA ILE A 62 7.41 -7.98 4.07
C ILE A 62 8.79 -7.50 4.51
N GLU A 63 9.73 -7.30 3.59
CA GLU A 63 11.02 -6.72 3.92
C GLU A 63 10.90 -5.35 4.61
N GLY A 64 10.04 -4.46 4.12
CA GLY A 64 9.79 -3.17 4.77
C GLY A 64 9.16 -3.24 6.16
N ILE A 65 8.56 -4.39 6.53
CA ILE A 65 8.03 -4.64 7.89
C ILE A 65 9.19 -4.93 8.86
N PHE A 66 10.22 -5.66 8.40
CA PHE A 66 11.32 -6.15 9.23
C PHE A 66 12.61 -5.30 9.09
N GLU A 67 12.73 -4.47 8.05
CA GLU A 67 13.95 -3.73 7.72
C GLU A 67 14.20 -2.50 8.61
N LYS A 68 13.15 -1.87 9.16
CA LYS A 68 13.27 -0.57 9.85
C LYS A 68 13.40 -0.65 11.38
N THR A 69 13.24 -1.82 11.99
CA THR A 69 13.20 -1.96 13.45
C THR A 69 13.83 -3.26 13.91
N THR A 70 14.40 -3.27 15.12
CA THR A 70 14.81 -4.52 15.80
C THR A 70 13.61 -5.44 15.98
N PHE A 71 13.82 -6.75 15.95
CA PHE A 71 12.81 -7.79 16.04
C PHE A 71 11.91 -7.64 17.27
N SER A 72 12.49 -7.31 18.42
CA SER A 72 11.76 -7.05 19.67
C SER A 72 10.90 -5.78 19.60
N ASN A 73 11.40 -4.72 18.95
CA ASN A 73 10.63 -3.50 18.74
C ASN A 73 9.60 -3.64 17.63
N MET A 74 9.83 -4.51 16.64
CA MET A 74 8.90 -4.77 15.55
C MET A 74 7.64 -5.45 16.09
N TYR A 75 7.79 -6.46 16.96
CA TYR A 75 6.65 -7.09 17.63
C TYR A 75 5.90 -6.08 18.48
N ASN A 76 6.59 -5.31 19.33
CA ASN A 76 5.92 -4.31 20.16
C ASN A 76 5.25 -3.20 19.32
N ASN A 77 5.90 -2.65 18.30
CA ASN A 77 5.32 -1.57 17.48
C ASN A 77 4.19 -2.04 16.56
N THR A 78 4.23 -3.30 16.11
CA THR A 78 3.21 -3.83 15.21
C THR A 78 2.05 -4.50 15.98
N CYS A 79 2.29 -5.00 17.19
CA CYS A 79 1.31 -5.79 17.94
C CYS A 79 0.87 -5.20 19.29
N LYS A 80 1.61 -4.26 19.93
CA LYS A 80 1.17 -3.62 21.20
C LYS A 80 0.25 -2.41 21.01
N GLY A 81 0.01 -1.94 19.79
CA GLY A 81 -0.87 -0.79 19.48
C GLY A 81 -2.38 -1.04 19.68
N GLY A 82 -2.78 -1.98 20.54
CA GLY A 82 -4.15 -2.10 21.03
C GLY A 82 -5.14 -2.91 20.17
N THR A 83 -4.75 -3.41 19.01
CA THR A 83 -5.62 -4.30 18.23
C THR A 83 -4.82 -5.42 17.58
N ALA A 84 -4.75 -6.57 18.26
CA ALA A 84 -4.30 -7.85 17.69
C ALA A 84 -5.22 -8.37 16.55
N THR A 85 -6.04 -7.49 15.96
CA THR A 85 -6.94 -7.79 14.85
C THR A 85 -6.29 -7.59 13.49
N ASP A 86 -5.27 -6.72 13.39
CA ASP A 86 -4.56 -6.43 12.14
C ASP A 86 -3.94 -7.70 11.57
N ALA A 87 -4.35 -8.06 10.35
CA ALA A 87 -3.92 -9.27 9.65
C ALA A 87 -2.38 -9.39 9.58
N LYS A 88 -1.67 -8.25 9.54
CA LYS A 88 -0.21 -8.14 9.58
C LYS A 88 0.41 -8.68 10.87
N CYS A 89 -0.12 -8.29 12.03
CA CYS A 89 0.39 -8.76 13.32
C CYS A 89 0.05 -10.24 13.50
N ALA A 90 -1.23 -10.59 13.34
CA ALA A 90 -1.73 -11.92 13.65
C ALA A 90 -1.16 -13.00 12.72
N CYS A 91 -1.09 -12.74 11.41
CA CYS A 91 -0.78 -13.76 10.42
C CYS A 91 0.68 -13.77 9.96
N ILE A 92 1.43 -12.68 10.12
CA ILE A 92 2.81 -12.60 9.60
C ILE A 92 3.79 -12.42 10.75
N VAL A 93 3.68 -11.31 11.49
CA VAL A 93 4.67 -10.95 12.52
C VAL A 93 4.66 -11.96 13.66
N ASN A 94 3.49 -12.38 14.14
CA ASN A 94 3.40 -13.35 15.24
C ASN A 94 3.93 -14.74 14.86
N VAL A 95 3.63 -15.21 13.65
CA VAL A 95 4.09 -16.50 13.14
C VAL A 95 5.63 -16.52 13.00
N VAL A 96 6.19 -15.48 12.37
CA VAL A 96 7.65 -15.32 12.27
C VAL A 96 8.28 -15.15 13.65
N TYR A 97 7.64 -14.39 14.54
CA TYR A 97 8.13 -14.17 15.90
C TYR A 97 8.28 -15.47 16.69
N ASN A 98 7.24 -16.31 16.65
CA ASN A 98 7.23 -17.59 17.35
C ASN A 98 8.25 -18.58 16.78
N ASP A 99 8.40 -18.68 15.46
CA ASP A 99 9.39 -19.60 14.85
C ASP A 99 10.84 -19.22 15.19
N LEU A 100 11.16 -17.92 15.18
CA LEU A 100 12.49 -17.41 15.55
C LEU A 100 12.78 -17.58 17.04
N LYS A 101 11.78 -17.37 17.91
CA LYS A 101 11.93 -17.56 19.36
C LYS A 101 12.10 -19.03 19.76
N VAL A 102 11.60 -19.96 18.95
CA VAL A 102 11.85 -21.40 19.13
C VAL A 102 13.27 -21.78 18.70
N LYS A 103 13.83 -21.10 17.69
CA LYS A 103 15.16 -21.40 17.14
C LYS A 103 16.31 -20.72 17.88
N TYR A 104 16.10 -19.52 18.40
CA TYR A 104 17.14 -18.69 19.00
C TYR A 104 16.80 -18.36 20.45
N THR A 105 17.81 -18.41 21.31
CA THR A 105 17.73 -17.86 22.68
C THR A 105 17.66 -16.34 22.63
N ASP A 106 17.29 -15.69 23.74
CA ASP A 106 17.21 -14.22 23.81
C ASP A 106 18.54 -13.53 23.42
N ALA A 107 19.67 -14.17 23.72
CA ALA A 107 20.99 -13.71 23.27
C ALA A 107 21.17 -13.85 21.75
N GLY A 108 20.75 -14.97 21.17
CA GLY A 108 20.80 -15.19 19.71
C GLY A 108 19.87 -14.27 18.92
N ILE A 109 18.71 -13.92 19.48
CA ILE A 109 17.83 -12.90 18.90
C ILE A 109 18.50 -11.53 18.90
N LYS A 110 19.22 -11.18 19.98
CA LYS A 110 19.96 -9.92 20.05
C LYS A 110 21.10 -9.86 19.01
N ASP A 111 21.76 -10.98 18.75
CA ASP A 111 22.77 -11.08 17.70
C ASP A 111 22.16 -11.01 16.28
N LEU A 112 20.98 -11.60 16.08
CA LEU A 112 20.19 -11.41 14.86
C LEU A 112 19.81 -9.94 14.67
N ASP A 113 19.39 -9.25 15.73
CA ASP A 113 19.05 -7.82 15.68
C ASP A 113 20.25 -6.94 15.31
N ASN A 114 21.46 -7.33 15.75
CA ASN A 114 22.71 -6.67 15.38
C ASN A 114 23.11 -6.97 13.92
N ASN A 115 22.66 -8.09 13.34
CA ASN A 115 22.96 -8.48 11.97
C ASN A 115 21.68 -8.54 11.11
N LYS A 116 21.27 -7.36 10.60
CA LYS A 116 20.09 -7.22 9.73
C LYS A 116 20.06 -8.19 8.56
N MET A 117 21.20 -8.52 7.96
CA MET A 117 21.21 -9.42 6.80
C MET A 117 20.80 -10.83 7.21
N LEU A 118 21.35 -11.34 8.32
CA LEU A 118 20.96 -12.63 8.88
C LEU A 118 19.50 -12.65 9.35
N LEU A 119 19.04 -11.57 10.00
CA LEU A 119 17.64 -11.43 10.40
C LEU A 119 16.71 -11.57 9.19
N MET A 120 17.01 -10.90 8.08
CA MET A 120 16.16 -10.92 6.89
C MET A 120 16.17 -12.29 6.20
N VAL A 121 17.30 -12.98 6.19
CA VAL A 121 17.39 -14.37 5.68
C VAL A 121 16.54 -15.30 6.53
N GLU A 122 16.61 -15.19 7.85
CA GLU A 122 15.88 -16.07 8.75
C GLU A 122 14.37 -15.77 8.76
N VAL A 123 13.99 -14.50 8.68
CA VAL A 123 12.60 -14.07 8.46
C VAL A 123 12.07 -14.65 7.16
N ARG A 124 12.80 -14.54 6.05
CA ARG A 124 12.38 -15.10 4.76
C ARG A 124 12.26 -16.63 4.81
N SER A 125 13.18 -17.29 5.51
CA SER A 125 13.14 -18.74 5.77
C SER A 125 11.87 -19.13 6.54
N SER A 126 11.58 -18.39 7.62
CA SER A 126 10.40 -18.59 8.45
C SER A 126 9.09 -18.36 7.69
N VAL A 127 9.02 -17.28 6.89
CA VAL A 127 7.88 -16.98 6.01
C VAL A 127 7.65 -18.09 4.99
N LYS A 128 8.70 -18.65 4.39
CA LYS A 128 8.56 -19.77 3.44
C LYS A 128 8.06 -21.04 4.13
N LYS A 129 8.60 -21.36 5.31
CA LYS A 129 8.22 -22.53 6.09
C LYS A 129 6.74 -22.48 6.50
N HIS A 130 6.28 -21.32 6.93
CA HIS A 130 4.92 -21.14 7.45
C HIS A 130 3.96 -20.48 6.45
N ALA A 131 4.34 -20.41 5.17
CA ALA A 131 3.56 -19.72 4.14
C ALA A 131 2.10 -20.21 4.05
N ALA A 132 1.88 -21.51 4.19
CA ALA A 132 0.54 -22.09 4.15
C ALA A 132 -0.33 -21.66 5.35
N GLU A 133 0.27 -21.58 6.54
CA GLU A 133 -0.39 -21.09 7.76
C GLU A 133 -0.71 -19.59 7.65
N MET A 134 0.25 -18.80 7.18
CA MET A 134 0.08 -17.37 6.94
C MET A 134 -1.02 -17.12 5.90
N GLU A 135 -1.03 -17.88 4.80
CA GLU A 135 -2.06 -17.78 3.76
C GLU A 135 -3.45 -18.13 4.30
N ALA A 136 -3.58 -19.20 5.09
CA ALA A 136 -4.84 -19.59 5.72
C ALA A 136 -5.35 -18.51 6.68
N CYS A 137 -4.47 -17.95 7.52
CA CYS A 137 -4.80 -16.86 8.43
C CYS A 137 -5.23 -15.60 7.68
N LEU A 138 -4.52 -15.22 6.61
CA LEU A 138 -4.86 -14.05 5.81
C LEU A 138 -6.18 -14.22 5.05
N LYS A 139 -6.48 -15.43 4.55
CA LYS A 139 -7.79 -15.72 3.93
C LYS A 139 -8.94 -15.53 4.93
N GLN A 140 -8.75 -15.91 6.20
CA GLN A 140 -9.74 -15.70 7.25
C GLN A 140 -9.93 -14.23 7.64
N LYS A 141 -8.92 -13.38 7.40
CA LYS A 141 -8.96 -11.93 7.67
C LYS A 141 -9.58 -11.09 6.55
N GLY A 142 -10.09 -11.71 5.48
CA GLY A 142 -10.86 -11.03 4.43
C GLY A 142 -10.05 -10.02 3.60
N SER A 143 -10.64 -8.85 3.34
CA SER A 143 -10.07 -7.83 2.44
C SER A 143 -8.72 -7.26 2.89
N GLU A 144 -8.45 -7.23 4.20
CA GLU A 144 -7.15 -6.84 4.72
C GLU A 144 -6.09 -7.91 4.47
N GLY A 145 -6.44 -9.18 4.64
CA GLY A 145 -5.50 -10.28 4.45
C GLY A 145 -5.14 -10.52 2.98
N LEU A 146 -6.08 -10.28 2.05
CA LEU A 146 -5.85 -10.39 0.61
C LEU A 146 -4.70 -9.51 0.10
N LYS A 147 -4.50 -8.32 0.69
CA LYS A 147 -3.39 -7.42 0.33
C LYS A 147 -2.01 -7.98 0.64
N PHE A 148 -1.92 -8.78 1.70
CA PHE A 148 -0.67 -9.45 2.08
C PHE A 148 -0.51 -10.81 1.40
N LEU A 149 -1.61 -11.42 0.97
CA LEU A 149 -1.62 -12.73 0.31
C LEU A 149 -0.89 -12.68 -1.03
N GLU A 150 -1.08 -11.60 -1.81
CA GLU A 150 -0.34 -11.38 -3.06
C GLU A 150 1.19 -11.27 -2.82
N ILE A 151 1.58 -10.66 -1.70
CA ILE A 151 2.97 -10.42 -1.33
C ILE A 151 3.63 -11.72 -0.84
N LEU A 152 2.92 -12.51 -0.05
CA LEU A 152 3.36 -13.85 0.34
C LEU A 152 3.55 -14.77 -0.88
N GLN A 153 2.59 -14.78 -1.79
CA GLN A 153 2.68 -15.60 -3.01
C GLN A 153 3.86 -15.18 -3.89
N LYS A 154 4.18 -13.88 -3.97
CA LYS A 154 5.38 -13.39 -4.68
C LYS A 154 6.67 -13.92 -4.05
N MET A 155 6.78 -13.94 -2.72
CA MET A 155 7.99 -14.44 -2.03
C MET A 155 8.12 -15.96 -1.98
N THR A 156 7.02 -16.71 -2.05
CA THR A 156 7.07 -18.18 -2.11
C THR A 156 7.32 -18.68 -3.53
N LYS A 157 6.78 -18.02 -4.56
CA LYS A 157 6.95 -18.43 -5.97
C LYS A 157 8.22 -17.87 -6.64
N ASN A 158 8.79 -16.77 -6.17
CA ASN A 158 9.99 -16.17 -6.78
C ASN A 158 11.13 -16.00 -5.75
N PRO A 159 12.22 -16.77 -5.84
CA PRO A 159 13.39 -16.62 -4.97
C PRO A 159 14.18 -15.30 -5.14
N SER A 160 13.90 -14.50 -6.18
CA SER A 160 14.81 -13.44 -6.66
C SER A 160 14.24 -12.03 -6.71
N ALA A 161 13.06 -11.77 -6.14
CA ALA A 161 12.57 -10.39 -6.06
C ALA A 161 13.22 -9.66 -4.86
N THR A 162 14.52 -9.42 -4.98
CA THR A 162 15.16 -8.29 -4.30
C THR A 162 14.41 -7.03 -4.77
N PRO A 163 13.96 -6.14 -3.88
CA PRO A 163 13.47 -4.84 -4.32
C PRO A 163 14.65 -4.13 -5.00
N ASN A 164 14.54 -3.93 -6.31
CA ASN A 164 15.48 -3.11 -7.05
C ASN A 164 15.25 -1.65 -6.61
N LYS A 165 16.25 -1.13 -5.90
CA LYS A 165 16.60 0.29 -5.66
C LYS A 165 15.58 1.20 -4.96
#